data_AF-A0A7X5RE41-F1
#
_entry.id   AF-A0A7X5RE41-F1
#
_cell.length_a   1.000
_cell.length_b   1.000
_cell.length_c   1.000
_cell.angle_alpha   90.00
_cell.angle_beta   90.00
_cell.angle_gamma   90.00
#
_symmetry.space_group_name_H-M   'P 1'
#
loop_
_entity.id
_entity.type
_entity.pdbx_description
1 polymer ?
#
loop_
_entity_poly.entity_id
_entity_poly.type
_entity_poly.pdbx_seq_one_letter_code
_entity_poly.pdbx_strand_id
1 'polypeptide(L)'
;MEITGIKNIHPAASKASSRKGWKLTDSLREKITALAREDAAQGVYMGNQFLALRKSEVAKVAPDRAALMGKVSQRMTDMKEIEEADRRWLCLLFGEPYEARFQSGGAAHVYDENGDEVLTYTAGVGWHEKESKAETEVHGALKAAYYGAYHAARQEINGLEGQGGFDARA
;
A
#
# COMPACT_ATOMS: atom_id res chain seq x y z
N MET A 1 -15.81 -36.76 -37.27
CA MET A 1 -16.52 -35.47 -37.09
C MET A 1 -15.75 -34.70 -36.04
N GLU A 2 -14.95 -33.73 -36.48
CA GLU A 2 -14.17 -32.86 -35.60
C GLU A 2 -15.06 -31.69 -35.16
N ILE A 3 -15.20 -31.52 -33.86
CA ILE A 3 -15.91 -30.37 -33.28
C ILE A 3 -14.90 -29.23 -33.19
N THR A 4 -15.07 -28.29 -34.13
CA THR A 4 -14.31 -27.07 -34.29
C THR A 4 -14.43 -26.15 -33.08
N GLY A 5 -13.30 -25.50 -32.77
CA GLY A 5 -13.07 -24.75 -31.55
C GLY A 5 -14.03 -23.58 -31.34
N ILE A 6 -14.51 -23.47 -30.10
CA ILE A 6 -15.13 -22.24 -29.60
C ILE A 6 -13.98 -21.24 -29.37
N LYS A 7 -13.91 -20.31 -30.32
CA LYS A 7 -13.07 -19.11 -30.33
C LYS A 7 -13.22 -18.38 -28.99
N ASN A 8 -12.13 -18.33 -28.22
CA ASN A 8 -11.96 -17.45 -27.07
C ASN A 8 -12.17 -15.99 -27.53
N ILE A 9 -13.38 -15.47 -27.36
CA ILE A 9 -13.67 -14.04 -27.47
C ILE A 9 -13.89 -13.54 -26.04
N HIS A 10 -12.80 -13.42 -25.30
CA HIS A 10 -12.77 -12.45 -24.22
C HIS A 10 -12.14 -11.20 -24.82
N PRO A 11 -12.88 -10.09 -24.99
CA PRO A 11 -12.19 -8.81 -25.08
C PRO A 11 -11.35 -8.71 -23.81
N ALA A 12 -10.05 -8.49 -23.95
CA ALA A 12 -9.19 -8.11 -22.85
C ALA A 12 -9.92 -6.97 -22.14
N ALA A 13 -10.46 -7.25 -20.95
CA ALA A 13 -11.11 -6.25 -20.14
C ALA A 13 -10.04 -5.17 -19.94
N SER A 14 -10.23 -4.08 -20.67
CA SER A 14 -9.34 -2.94 -20.70
C SER A 14 -9.06 -2.59 -19.24
N LYS A 15 -7.80 -2.77 -18.82
CA LYS A 15 -7.30 -2.39 -17.49
C LYS A 15 -7.78 -0.98 -17.20
N ALA A 16 -8.86 -0.87 -16.44
CA ALA A 16 -9.43 0.40 -16.04
C ALA A 16 -8.53 0.96 -14.94
N SER A 17 -7.44 1.59 -15.38
CA SER A 17 -6.56 2.37 -14.52
C SER A 17 -7.37 3.47 -13.86
N SER A 18 -7.69 3.33 -12.58
CA SER A 18 -8.41 4.39 -11.87
C SER A 18 -8.27 4.35 -10.34
N ARG A 19 -7.10 3.98 -9.80
CA ARG A 19 -6.58 4.66 -8.61
C ARG A 19 -5.38 5.48 -9.04
N LYS A 20 -5.50 6.80 -8.87
CA LYS A 20 -4.53 7.83 -9.27
C LYS A 20 -3.15 7.39 -8.81
N GLY A 21 -2.29 6.97 -9.75
CA GLY A 21 -0.95 6.46 -9.45
C GLY A 21 -0.24 7.44 -8.54
N TRP A 22 -0.06 7.05 -7.28
CA TRP A 22 0.54 7.91 -6.27
C TRP A 22 1.93 8.28 -6.73
N LYS A 23 2.29 9.55 -6.57
CA LYS A 23 3.60 10.07 -6.93
C LYS A 23 4.10 10.97 -5.82
N LEU A 24 5.40 10.86 -5.56
CA LEU A 24 6.10 11.75 -4.66
C LEU A 24 6.27 13.12 -5.33
N THR A 25 5.29 14.01 -5.13
CA THR A 25 5.26 15.38 -5.68
C THR A 25 6.34 16.25 -5.04
N ASP A 26 6.75 17.32 -5.74
CA ASP A 26 7.74 18.27 -5.22
C ASP A 26 7.29 18.90 -3.91
N SER A 27 6.01 19.29 -3.81
CA SER A 27 5.42 19.81 -2.57
C SER A 27 5.48 18.82 -1.40
N LEU A 28 5.38 17.51 -1.68
CA LEU A 28 5.50 16.47 -0.65
C LEU A 28 6.97 16.26 -0.26
N ARG A 29 7.90 16.32 -1.22
CA ARG A 29 9.36 16.29 -0.95
C ARG A 29 9.82 17.48 -0.11
N GLU A 30 9.30 18.68 -0.39
CA GLU A 30 9.60 19.88 0.38
C GLU A 30 9.12 19.73 1.83
N LYS A 31 7.88 19.25 2.02
CA LYS A 31 7.36 18.96 3.38
C LYS A 31 8.20 17.93 4.11
N ILE A 32 8.58 16.83 3.46
CA ILE A 32 9.43 15.80 4.06
C ILE A 32 10.80 16.37 4.42
N THR A 33 11.38 17.18 3.54
CA THR A 33 12.67 17.84 3.77
C THR A 33 12.61 18.79 4.95
N ALA A 34 11.55 19.59 5.06
CA ALA A 34 11.34 20.51 6.19
C ALA A 34 11.24 19.74 7.52
N LEU A 35 10.40 18.69 7.56
CA LEU A 35 10.27 17.84 8.74
C LEU A 35 11.58 17.15 9.12
N ALA A 36 12.32 16.62 8.13
CA ALA A 36 13.59 15.96 8.36
C ALA A 36 14.67 16.91 8.93
N ARG A 37 14.67 18.19 8.49
CA ARG A 37 15.57 19.22 9.02
C ARG A 37 15.22 19.61 10.46
N GLU A 38 13.93 19.78 10.76
CA GLU A 38 13.45 20.06 12.11
C GLU A 38 13.80 18.92 13.07
N ASP A 39 13.49 17.69 12.67
CA ASP A 39 13.85 16.46 13.36
C ASP A 39 15.37 16.36 13.60
N ALA A 40 16.19 16.64 12.58
CA ALA A 40 17.65 16.63 12.68
C ALA A 40 18.20 17.67 13.67
N ALA A 41 17.62 18.88 13.70
CA ALA A 41 17.98 19.92 14.65
C ALA A 41 17.62 19.53 16.09
N GLN A 42 16.53 18.77 16.27
CA GLN A 42 16.12 18.22 17.56
C GLN A 42 16.85 16.92 17.93
N GLY A 43 17.65 16.35 17.02
CA GLY A 43 18.32 15.06 17.21
C GLY A 43 17.35 13.85 17.25
N VAL A 44 16.12 14.03 16.76
CA VAL A 44 15.08 12.99 16.71
C VAL A 44 15.06 12.39 15.32
N TYR A 45 15.15 11.08 15.20
CA TYR A 45 15.02 10.41 13.90
C TYR A 45 13.58 9.91 13.70
N MET A 46 12.96 10.27 12.58
CA MET A 46 11.56 10.01 12.23
C MET A 46 10.58 10.50 13.29
N GLY A 47 10.48 11.81 13.45
CA GLY A 47 9.57 12.45 14.39
C GLY A 47 8.10 12.15 14.14
N ASN A 48 7.26 12.41 15.14
CA ASN A 48 5.82 12.11 15.12
C ASN A 48 5.09 12.76 13.95
N GLN A 49 5.49 13.96 13.55
CA GLN A 49 4.90 14.66 12.40
C GLN A 49 5.19 13.94 11.08
N PHE A 50 6.41 13.44 10.89
CA PHE A 50 6.75 12.62 9.72
C PHE A 50 6.00 11.29 9.73
N LEU A 51 5.86 10.63 10.90
CA LEU A 51 5.08 9.40 11.02
C LEU A 51 3.59 9.61 10.71
N ALA A 52 3.01 10.72 11.16
CA ALA A 52 1.64 11.11 10.84
C ALA A 52 1.47 11.38 9.34
N LEU A 53 2.40 12.13 8.73
CA LEU A 53 2.42 12.36 7.28
C LEU A 53 2.49 11.03 6.52
N ARG A 54 3.41 10.14 6.89
CA ARG A 54 3.58 8.81 6.28
C ARG A 54 2.29 7.99 6.37
N LYS A 55 1.61 7.98 7.52
CA LYS A 55 0.33 7.29 7.68
C LYS A 55 -0.75 7.88 6.76
N SER A 56 -0.81 9.20 6.64
CA SER A 56 -1.81 9.88 5.80
C SER A 56 -1.59 9.66 4.30
N GLU A 57 -0.34 9.60 3.84
CA GLU A 57 -0.02 9.35 2.44
C GLU A 57 -0.26 7.90 2.05
N VAL A 58 0.04 6.94 2.94
CA VAL A 58 -0.27 5.53 2.72
C VAL A 58 -1.78 5.27 2.70
N ALA A 59 -2.55 5.93 3.55
CA ALA A 59 -4.01 5.79 3.56
C ALA A 59 -4.67 6.18 2.23
N LYS A 60 -4.02 7.00 1.38
CA LYS A 60 -4.55 7.38 0.05
C LYS A 60 -4.45 6.25 -0.98
N VAL A 61 -3.50 5.32 -0.79
CA VAL A 61 -3.29 4.16 -1.67
C VAL A 61 -3.77 2.86 -1.05
N ALA A 62 -4.04 2.87 0.25
CA ALA A 62 -4.53 1.73 1.00
C ALA A 62 -5.91 1.27 0.46
N PRO A 63 -6.12 -0.04 0.27
CA PRO A 63 -7.44 -0.58 -0.02
C PRO A 63 -8.41 -0.33 1.14
N ASP A 64 -9.69 -0.16 0.85
CA ASP A 64 -10.74 -0.15 1.88
C ASP A 64 -11.00 -1.57 2.39
N ARG A 65 -10.11 -2.01 3.28
CA ARG A 65 -10.10 -3.35 3.87
C ARG A 65 -11.35 -3.65 4.66
N ALA A 66 -11.92 -2.65 5.35
CA ALA A 66 -13.14 -2.81 6.12
C ALA A 66 -14.34 -3.11 5.20
N ALA A 67 -14.47 -2.36 4.10
CA ALA A 67 -15.49 -2.64 3.11
C ALA A 67 -15.29 -4.02 2.44
N LEU A 68 -14.04 -4.39 2.14
CA LEU A 68 -13.71 -5.72 1.59
C LEU A 68 -14.11 -6.84 2.56
N MET A 69 -13.74 -6.75 3.84
CA MET A 69 -14.12 -7.73 4.86
C MET A 69 -15.64 -7.88 4.95
N GLY A 70 -16.38 -6.77 5.09
CA GLY A 70 -17.83 -6.80 5.22
C GLY A 70 -18.50 -7.49 4.03
N LYS A 71 -18.07 -7.16 2.81
CA LYS A 71 -18.63 -7.74 1.58
C LYS A 71 -18.27 -9.21 1.41
N VAL A 72 -17.02 -9.60 1.70
CA VAL A 72 -16.60 -11.01 1.62
C VAL A 72 -17.31 -11.84 2.70
N SER A 73 -17.43 -11.33 3.93
CA SER A 73 -18.18 -12.00 5.00
C SER A 73 -19.67 -12.15 4.67
N GLN A 74 -20.31 -11.12 4.09
CA GLN A 74 -21.70 -11.21 3.63
C GLN A 74 -21.87 -12.29 2.55
N ARG A 75 -20.97 -12.32 1.56
CA ARG A 75 -21.00 -13.36 0.53
C ARG A 75 -20.72 -14.75 1.09
N MET A 76 -19.86 -14.85 2.12
CA MET A 76 -19.61 -16.11 2.83
C MET A 76 -20.87 -16.65 3.51
N THR A 77 -21.71 -15.78 4.08
CA THR A 77 -22.97 -16.20 4.71
C THR A 77 -24.03 -16.65 3.70
N ASP A 78 -23.97 -16.15 2.46
CA ASP A 78 -24.86 -16.57 1.37
C ASP A 78 -24.42 -17.91 0.73
N MET A 79 -23.26 -18.46 1.10
CA MET A 79 -22.67 -19.70 0.55
C MET A 79 -23.28 -20.98 1.11
N LYS A 80 -24.55 -21.29 0.85
CA LYS A 80 -24.98 -22.69 1.02
C LYS A 80 -24.52 -23.61 -0.12
N GLU A 81 -24.32 -23.10 -1.33
CA GLU A 81 -23.86 -23.86 -2.51
C GLU A 81 -23.15 -22.90 -3.48
N ILE A 82 -21.83 -22.99 -3.65
CA ILE A 82 -21.11 -22.23 -4.69
C ILE A 82 -20.46 -23.19 -5.68
N GLU A 83 -20.98 -23.21 -6.90
CA GLU A 83 -20.34 -23.83 -8.06
C GLU A 83 -19.27 -22.91 -8.69
N GLU A 84 -18.45 -23.49 -9.56
CA GLU A 84 -17.29 -22.84 -10.19
C GLU A 84 -17.62 -21.55 -10.97
N ALA A 85 -18.85 -21.43 -11.49
CA ALA A 85 -19.34 -20.23 -12.16
C ALA A 85 -19.63 -19.07 -11.18
N ASP A 86 -20.12 -19.37 -9.97
CA ASP A 86 -20.35 -18.38 -8.92
C ASP A 86 -19.04 -17.85 -8.32
N ARG A 87 -17.96 -18.67 -8.32
CA ARG A 87 -16.61 -18.20 -8.01
C ARG A 87 -16.14 -17.12 -8.98
N ARG A 88 -16.39 -17.30 -10.28
CA ARG A 88 -16.05 -16.33 -11.34
C ARG A 88 -16.89 -15.05 -11.27
N TRP A 89 -18.16 -15.16 -10.89
CA TRP A 89 -19.03 -13.98 -10.72
C TRP A 89 -18.70 -13.21 -9.43
N LEU A 90 -18.30 -13.88 -8.35
CA LEU A 90 -17.71 -13.27 -7.14
C LEU A 90 -16.43 -12.47 -7.43
N CYS A 91 -15.65 -12.85 -8.44
CA CYS A 91 -14.50 -12.08 -8.91
C CYS A 91 -14.87 -10.76 -9.61
N LEU A 92 -16.14 -10.53 -9.99
CA LEU A 92 -16.61 -9.29 -10.63
C LEU A 92 -17.31 -8.33 -9.64
N LEU A 93 -17.36 -8.68 -8.36
CA LEU A 93 -18.38 -8.19 -7.43
C LEU A 93 -18.05 -6.95 -6.63
N PHE A 94 -17.29 -6.03 -7.23
CA PHE A 94 -16.96 -4.78 -6.54
C PHE A 94 -17.08 -3.52 -7.39
N GLY A 95 -17.28 -3.63 -8.71
CA GLY A 95 -17.10 -2.47 -9.61
C GLY A 95 -15.70 -1.83 -9.50
N GLU A 96 -14.79 -2.53 -8.81
CA GLU A 96 -13.43 -2.17 -8.43
C GLU A 96 -12.57 -3.42 -8.68
N PRO A 97 -11.31 -3.26 -9.11
CA PRO A 97 -10.47 -4.35 -9.62
C PRO A 97 -9.86 -5.20 -8.49
N TYR A 98 -10.67 -6.03 -7.82
CA TYR A 98 -10.20 -6.96 -6.77
C TYR A 98 -10.64 -8.40 -7.07
N GLU A 99 -9.74 -9.37 -6.87
CA GLU A 99 -9.99 -10.80 -7.07
C GLU A 99 -10.04 -11.54 -5.73
N ALA A 100 -11.14 -12.22 -5.41
CA ALA A 100 -11.26 -13.04 -4.21
C ALA A 100 -11.22 -14.53 -4.56
N ARG A 101 -10.34 -15.30 -3.92
CA ARG A 101 -10.21 -16.75 -4.07
C ARG A 101 -10.56 -17.46 -2.77
N PHE A 102 -11.46 -18.43 -2.85
CA PHE A 102 -11.87 -19.25 -1.72
C PHE A 102 -11.26 -20.65 -1.86
N GLN A 103 -10.69 -21.17 -0.78
CA GLN A 103 -10.10 -22.51 -0.74
C GLN A 103 -11.03 -23.49 -0.01
N SER A 104 -11.01 -24.74 -0.46
CA SER A 104 -11.66 -25.86 0.23
C SER A 104 -11.06 -26.00 1.63
N GLY A 105 -11.85 -25.68 2.67
CA GLY A 105 -11.37 -25.53 4.06
C GLY A 105 -11.75 -24.20 4.72
N GLY A 106 -12.40 -23.30 3.98
CA GLY A 106 -12.98 -22.07 4.54
C GLY A 106 -12.01 -20.88 4.63
N ALA A 107 -10.86 -20.96 3.94
CA ALA A 107 -9.97 -19.82 3.78
C ALA A 107 -10.37 -18.97 2.57
N ALA A 108 -10.20 -17.66 2.67
CA ALA A 108 -10.38 -16.73 1.55
C ALA A 108 -9.18 -15.81 1.42
N HIS A 109 -8.77 -15.54 0.19
CA HIS A 109 -7.66 -14.67 -0.15
C HIS A 109 -8.19 -13.58 -1.07
N VAL A 110 -7.90 -12.32 -0.77
CA VAL A 110 -8.32 -11.16 -1.56
C VAL A 110 -7.08 -10.51 -2.14
N TYR A 111 -7.07 -10.38 -3.46
CA TYR A 111 -6.01 -9.81 -4.26
C TYR A 111 -6.47 -8.48 -4.86
N ASP A 112 -5.55 -7.52 -4.95
CA ASP A 112 -5.78 -6.26 -5.65
C ASP A 112 -5.58 -6.39 -7.17
N GLU A 113 -5.70 -5.26 -7.88
CA GLU A 113 -5.54 -5.17 -9.33
C GLU A 113 -4.14 -5.52 -9.84
N ASN A 114 -3.15 -5.46 -8.96
CA ASN A 114 -1.77 -5.81 -9.24
C ASN A 114 -1.50 -7.30 -9.00
N GLY A 115 -2.48 -8.01 -8.41
CA GLY A 115 -2.36 -9.39 -7.97
C GLY A 115 -1.71 -9.53 -6.60
N ASP A 116 -1.56 -8.44 -5.84
CA ASP A 116 -1.03 -8.47 -4.47
C ASP A 116 -2.13 -8.89 -3.50
N GLU A 117 -1.83 -9.87 -2.65
CA GLU A 117 -2.76 -10.31 -1.61
C GLU A 117 -2.85 -9.23 -0.53
N VAL A 118 -4.01 -8.59 -0.42
CA VAL A 118 -4.27 -7.51 0.53
C VAL A 118 -4.99 -7.98 1.78
N LEU A 119 -5.71 -9.10 1.69
CA LEU A 119 -6.49 -9.67 2.79
C LEU A 119 -6.53 -11.19 2.74
N THR A 120 -6.49 -11.81 3.91
CA THR A 120 -6.64 -13.26 4.07
C THR A 120 -7.62 -13.54 5.21
N TYR A 121 -8.63 -14.37 4.97
CA TYR A 121 -9.44 -14.99 6.02
C TYR A 121 -9.00 -16.42 6.20
N THR A 122 -8.72 -16.83 7.44
CA THR A 122 -8.44 -18.22 7.78
C THR A 122 -9.48 -18.70 8.79
N ALA A 123 -10.17 -19.80 8.49
CA ALA A 123 -11.15 -20.39 9.39
C ALA A 123 -10.50 -20.72 10.76
N GLY A 124 -11.13 -20.27 11.85
CA GLY A 124 -10.62 -20.44 13.22
C GLY A 124 -9.60 -19.40 13.67
N VAL A 125 -9.03 -18.59 12.76
CA VAL A 125 -8.07 -17.53 13.10
C VAL A 125 -8.65 -16.13 12.83
N GLY A 126 -9.44 -15.97 11.77
CA GLY A 126 -10.08 -14.72 11.39
C GLY A 126 -9.36 -14.00 10.24
N TRP A 127 -9.54 -12.68 10.21
CA TRP A 127 -9.02 -11.79 9.16
C TRP A 127 -7.58 -11.37 9.44
N HIS A 128 -6.76 -11.41 8.39
CA HIS A 128 -5.39 -10.92 8.35
C HIS A 128 -5.26 -9.90 7.23
N GLU A 129 -4.76 -8.73 7.58
CA GLU A 129 -4.43 -7.68 6.62
C GLU A 129 -2.99 -7.87 6.13
N LYS A 130 -2.80 -7.72 4.82
CA LYS A 130 -1.48 -7.68 4.20
C LYS A 130 -1.28 -6.33 3.54
N GLU A 131 -0.08 -5.77 3.71
CA GLU A 131 0.33 -4.53 3.06
C GLU A 131 0.42 -4.77 1.54
N SER A 132 -0.21 -3.89 0.75
CA SER A 132 -0.14 -3.96 -0.70
C SER A 132 1.19 -3.42 -1.20
N LYS A 133 1.60 -3.82 -2.41
CA LYS A 133 2.80 -3.28 -3.03
C LYS A 133 2.74 -1.76 -3.18
N ALA A 134 1.56 -1.19 -3.45
CA ALA A 134 1.38 0.25 -3.53
C ALA A 134 1.70 0.93 -2.19
N GLU A 135 1.25 0.38 -1.06
CA GLU A 135 1.57 0.91 0.28
C GLU A 135 3.07 0.80 0.57
N THR A 136 3.71 -0.32 0.21
CA THR A 136 5.15 -0.53 0.35
C THR A 136 5.95 0.46 -0.50
N GLU A 137 5.52 0.75 -1.73
CA GLU A 137 6.15 1.74 -2.62
C GLU A 137 6.07 3.15 -2.03
N VAL A 138 4.91 3.55 -1.49
CA VAL A 138 4.76 4.83 -0.78
C VAL A 138 5.68 4.87 0.44
N HIS A 139 5.70 3.82 1.26
CA HIS A 139 6.57 3.73 2.42
C HIS A 139 8.05 3.87 2.05
N GLY A 140 8.50 3.17 1.00
CA GLY A 140 9.86 3.23 0.51
C GLY A 140 10.24 4.63 0.02
N ALA A 141 9.38 5.23 -0.81
CA ALA A 141 9.63 6.57 -1.38
C ALA A 141 9.71 7.66 -0.30
N LEU A 142 8.78 7.65 0.66
CA LEU A 142 8.78 8.61 1.76
C LEU A 142 10.00 8.43 2.67
N LYS A 143 10.35 7.17 3.01
CA LYS A 143 11.50 6.86 3.85
C LYS A 143 12.81 7.28 3.18
N ALA A 144 12.97 7.01 1.89
CA ALA A 144 14.17 7.39 1.14
C ALA A 144 14.34 8.92 1.08
N ALA A 145 13.27 9.65 0.80
CA ALA A 145 13.30 11.11 0.78
C ALA A 145 13.64 11.70 2.16
N TYR A 146 13.02 11.18 3.22
CA TYR A 146 13.30 11.61 4.60
C TYR A 146 14.75 11.31 4.99
N TYR A 147 15.22 10.10 4.74
CA TYR A 147 16.57 9.68 5.07
C TYR A 147 17.62 10.59 4.42
N GLY A 148 17.48 10.86 3.12
CA GLY A 148 18.38 11.77 2.42
C GLY A 148 18.43 13.17 3.03
N ALA A 149 17.25 13.74 3.31
CA ALA A 149 17.15 15.09 3.88
C ALA A 149 17.67 15.16 5.33
N TYR A 150 17.37 14.17 6.17
CA TYR A 150 17.81 14.11 7.56
C TYR A 150 19.34 14.01 7.65
N HIS A 151 19.94 13.14 6.85
CA HIS A 151 21.39 12.98 6.84
C HIS A 151 22.11 14.21 6.28
N ALA A 152 21.58 14.86 5.25
CA ALA A 152 22.11 16.12 4.76
C ALA A 152 22.08 17.19 5.88
N ALA A 153 20.96 17.32 6.57
CA ALA A 153 20.81 18.27 7.68
C ALA A 153 21.78 17.98 8.85
N ARG A 154 21.94 16.72 9.25
CA ARG A 154 22.91 16.35 10.29
C ARG A 154 24.36 16.58 9.87
N GLN A 155 24.70 16.38 8.60
CA GLN A 155 26.04 16.70 8.09
C GLN A 155 26.32 18.20 8.16
N GLU A 156 25.36 19.04 7.79
CA GLU A 156 25.45 20.50 7.89
C GLU A 156 25.63 20.95 9.35
N ILE A 157 24.81 20.43 10.28
CA ILE A 157 24.89 20.74 11.71
C ILE A 157 26.26 20.33 12.28
N ASN A 158 26.69 19.09 12.05
CA ASN A 158 27.95 18.59 12.58
C ASN A 158 29.16 19.32 11.96
N GLY A 159 29.07 19.74 10.69
CA GLY A 159 30.10 20.52 10.02
C GLY A 159 30.25 21.94 10.59
N LEU A 160 29.12 22.56 10.97
CA LEU A 160 29.10 23.87 11.64
C LEU A 160 29.65 23.79 13.08
N GLU A 161 29.27 22.76 13.84
CA GLU A 161 29.79 22.54 15.19
C GLU A 161 31.31 22.24 15.19
N GLY A 162 31.81 21.54 14.16
CA GLY A 162 33.23 21.27 13.99
C GLY A 162 34.09 22.50 13.65
N GLN A 163 33.51 23.53 13.01
CA GLN A 163 34.21 24.78 12.68
C GLN A 163 34.24 25.77 13.86
N GLY A 164 33.23 25.76 14.74
CA GLY A 164 33.17 26.63 15.92
C GLY A 164 34.14 26.26 17.06
N GLY A 165 34.79 25.09 16.98
CA GLY A 165 35.71 24.57 18.01
C GLY A 165 37.18 24.97 17.86
N PHE A 166 37.57 25.63 16.76
CA PHE A 166 38.98 25.92 16.46
C PHE A 166 39.43 27.39 16.67
N ASP A 167 38.52 28.32 16.96
CA ASP A 167 38.84 29.76 17.14
C ASP A 167 38.78 30.23 18.61
N ALA A 168 39.51 29.55 19.50
CA ALA A 168 39.70 30.02 20.87
C ALA A 168 41.11 29.69 21.41
N ARG A 169 42.13 30.39 20.90
CA ARG A 169 43.43 30.58 21.56
C ARG A 169 44.25 31.63 20.81
N ALA A 170 43.99 32.91 21.13
CA ALA A 170 44.95 34.00 20.99
C ALA A 170 45.87 34.03 22.22
#